data_AF-A0A5K0XNP2-F1
#
_entry.id   AF-A0A5K0XNP2-F1
#
_cell.length_a   1.000
_cell.length_b   1.000
_cell.length_c   1.000
_cell.angle_alpha   90.00
_cell.angle_beta   90.00
_cell.angle_gamma   90.00
#
_symmetry.space_group_name_H-M   'P 1'
#
loop_
_entity.id
_entity.type
_entity.pdbx_description
1 polymer ?
#
loop_
_entity_poly.entity_id
_entity_poly.type
_entity_poly.pdbx_seq_one_letter_code
_entity_poly.pdbx_strand_id
1 'polypeptide(L)'
;IDINVHQYFGGYFEGRAYSNLWPEMLKLEWPSPDVFEECLPCHMAKILNALPFQDYTNPQSGLLNLVAKLPEGCMTNTTPRTHVAYGFADELGRGDSVDKLHFEVFDM
;
A
#
# COMPACT_ATOMS: atom_id res chain seq x y z
N ILE A 1 -7.61 -13.40 -12.77
CA ILE A 1 -8.20 -12.32 -13.58
C ILE A 1 -7.05 -11.46 -14.07
N ASP A 2 -6.93 -11.24 -15.37
CA ASP A 2 -5.88 -10.40 -15.95
C ASP A 2 -6.48 -9.03 -16.28
N ILE A 3 -6.19 -8.03 -15.45
CA ILE A 3 -6.70 -6.66 -15.56
C ILE A 3 -5.50 -5.72 -15.55
N ASN A 4 -5.44 -4.80 -16.51
CA ASN A 4 -4.41 -3.76 -16.49
C ASN A 4 -4.75 -2.60 -15.55
N VAL A 5 -3.78 -1.75 -15.24
CA VAL A 5 -3.93 -0.65 -14.28
C VAL A 5 -5.06 0.33 -14.66
N HIS A 6 -5.27 0.60 -15.95
CA HIS A 6 -6.33 1.51 -16.40
C HIS A 6 -7.72 0.92 -16.16
N GLN A 7 -7.89 -0.37 -16.46
CA GLN A 7 -9.13 -1.10 -16.18
C GLN A 7 -9.38 -1.26 -14.68
N TYR A 8 -8.32 -1.39 -13.88
CA TYR A 8 -8.43 -1.42 -12.42
C TYR A 8 -8.95 -0.09 -11.88
N PHE A 9 -8.38 1.05 -12.27
CA PHE A 9 -8.85 2.34 -11.79
C PHE A 9 -10.21 2.77 -12.40
N GLY A 10 -10.50 2.39 -13.65
CA GLY A 10 -11.83 2.58 -14.23
C GLY A 10 -12.90 1.85 -13.43
N GLY A 11 -12.66 0.56 -13.13
CA GLY A 11 -13.56 -0.23 -12.29
C GLY A 11 -13.66 0.24 -10.83
N TYR A 12 -12.61 0.87 -10.29
CA TYR A 12 -12.63 1.44 -8.95
C TYR A 12 -13.62 2.60 -8.87
N PHE A 13 -13.70 3.41 -9.92
CA PHE A 13 -14.57 4.57 -9.96
C PHE A 13 -16.00 4.23 -10.40
N GLU A 14 -16.15 3.38 -11.41
CA GLU A 14 -17.46 3.02 -11.99
C GLU A 14 -18.16 1.89 -11.23
N GLY A 15 -17.41 1.12 -10.43
CA GLY A 15 -17.86 -0.11 -9.80
C GLY A 15 -17.69 -1.33 -10.71
N ARG A 16 -17.44 -2.49 -10.11
CA ARG A 16 -17.38 -3.79 -10.79
C ARG A 16 -18.12 -4.85 -9.99
N ALA A 17 -18.83 -5.72 -10.69
CA ALA A 17 -19.54 -6.83 -10.10
C ALA A 17 -19.47 -8.08 -11.00
N TYR A 18 -19.49 -9.24 -10.37
CA TYR A 18 -19.68 -10.53 -11.01
C TYR A 18 -21.10 -10.65 -11.60
N SER A 19 -21.33 -11.69 -12.41
CA SER A 19 -22.65 -11.96 -13.00
C SER A 19 -23.77 -12.19 -11.99
N ASN A 20 -23.43 -12.56 -10.75
CA ASN A 20 -24.38 -12.71 -9.63
C ASN A 20 -24.62 -11.39 -8.88
N LEU A 21 -24.20 -10.25 -9.45
CA LEU A 21 -24.31 -8.90 -8.89
C LEU A 21 -23.48 -8.65 -7.63
N TRP A 22 -22.66 -9.61 -7.20
CA TRP A 22 -21.71 -9.37 -6.11
C TRP A 22 -20.55 -8.52 -6.59
N PRO A 23 -20.08 -7.55 -5.78
CA PRO A 23 -18.94 -6.72 -6.16
C PRO A 23 -17.65 -7.53 -6.27
N GLU A 24 -16.82 -7.13 -7.22
CA GLU A 24 -15.44 -7.63 -7.31
C GLU A 24 -14.57 -6.86 -6.32
N MET A 25 -14.11 -7.51 -5.26
CA MET A 25 -13.24 -6.91 -4.25
C MET A 25 -11.77 -7.08 -4.65
N LEU A 26 -11.19 -6.08 -5.30
CA LEU A 26 -9.83 -6.15 -5.87
C LEU A 26 -8.82 -5.28 -5.11
N LYS A 27 -7.61 -5.80 -4.91
CA LYS A 27 -6.43 -5.06 -4.40
C LYS A 27 -5.41 -4.87 -5.51
N LEU A 28 -4.79 -3.69 -5.56
CA LEU A 28 -3.66 -3.38 -6.41
C LEU A 28 -2.49 -2.88 -5.54
N GLU A 29 -1.32 -3.46 -5.76
CA GLU A 29 -0.05 -2.96 -5.23
C GLU A 29 0.65 -2.21 -6.38
N TRP A 30 0.60 -0.88 -6.34
CA TRP A 30 1.21 -0.05 -7.38
C TRP A 30 1.50 1.35 -6.85
N PRO A 31 2.67 1.95 -7.16
CA PRO A 31 3.82 1.35 -7.85
C PRO A 31 4.46 0.21 -7.04
N SER A 32 5.27 -0.64 -7.70
CA SER A 32 6.12 -1.57 -6.94
C SER A 32 7.09 -0.79 -6.06
N PRO A 33 7.46 -1.29 -4.87
CA PRO A 33 8.31 -0.55 -3.93
C PRO A 33 9.62 -0.09 -4.60
N ASP A 34 10.22 -0.94 -5.43
CA ASP A 34 11.49 -0.67 -6.11
C ASP A 34 11.44 0.49 -7.12
N VAL A 35 10.25 0.89 -7.59
CA VAL A 35 10.09 1.97 -8.57
C VAL A 35 9.25 3.12 -8.02
N PHE A 36 8.87 3.07 -6.73
CA PHE A 36 7.96 4.05 -6.14
C PHE A 36 8.55 5.46 -6.20
N GLU A 37 9.81 5.61 -5.79
CA GLU A 37 10.51 6.90 -5.80
C GLU A 37 10.71 7.43 -7.23
N GLU A 38 11.00 6.55 -8.19
CA GLU A 38 11.16 6.93 -9.59
C GLU A 38 9.83 7.40 -10.22
N CYS A 39 8.74 6.70 -9.90
CA CYS A 39 7.42 6.98 -10.44
C CYS A 39 6.76 8.20 -9.77
N LEU A 40 6.99 8.41 -8.46
CA LEU A 40 6.28 9.41 -7.65
C LEU A 40 7.21 10.19 -6.69
N PRO A 41 8.29 10.82 -7.18
CA PRO A 41 9.31 11.44 -6.31
C PRO A 41 8.74 12.56 -5.43
N CYS A 42 7.85 13.40 -5.99
CA CYS A 42 7.20 14.46 -5.22
C CYS A 42 6.27 13.94 -4.11
N HIS A 43 5.65 12.77 -4.31
CA HIS A 43 4.80 12.15 -3.28
C HIS A 43 5.66 11.51 -2.21
N MET A 44 6.75 10.84 -2.59
CA MET A 44 7.71 10.26 -1.65
C MET A 44 8.23 11.31 -0.66
N ALA A 45 8.71 12.45 -1.16
CA ALA A 45 9.16 13.54 -0.30
C ALA A 45 8.07 14.06 0.64
N LYS A 46 6.81 14.16 0.18
CA LYS A 46 5.68 14.57 1.02
C LYS A 46 5.34 13.53 2.09
N ILE A 47 5.35 12.25 1.72
CA ILE A 47 5.07 11.14 2.64
C ILE A 47 6.10 11.13 3.76
N LEU A 48 7.40 11.13 3.43
CA LEU A 48 8.48 11.11 4.42
C LEU A 48 8.36 12.26 5.43
N ASN A 49 8.06 13.48 4.94
CA ASN A 49 7.90 14.65 5.80
C ASN A 49 6.60 14.65 6.62
N ALA A 50 5.61 13.85 6.22
CA ALA A 50 4.32 13.75 6.90
C ALA A 50 4.20 12.53 7.81
N LEU A 51 5.22 11.65 7.88
CA LEU A 51 5.20 10.48 8.74
C LEU A 51 4.96 10.89 10.21
N PRO A 52 4.03 10.25 10.93
CA PRO A 52 3.87 10.47 12.36
C PRO A 52 5.08 9.89 13.11
N PHE A 53 5.39 10.41 14.30
CA PHE A 53 6.50 9.92 15.14
C PHE A 53 7.83 9.84 14.37
N GLN A 54 8.22 10.95 13.74
CA GLN A 54 9.39 11.08 12.87
C GLN A 54 10.68 10.45 13.44
N ASP A 55 10.91 10.51 14.75
CA ASP A 55 12.08 9.88 15.38
C ASP A 55 12.15 8.35 15.18
N TYR A 56 11.00 7.69 15.03
CA TYR A 56 10.88 6.24 14.80
C TYR A 56 10.68 5.89 13.33
N THR A 57 9.90 6.68 12.60
CA THR A 57 9.40 6.29 11.28
C THR A 57 10.22 6.87 10.13
N ASN A 58 10.92 8.00 10.34
CA ASN A 58 11.67 8.63 9.26
C ASN A 58 12.99 7.88 9.00
N PRO A 59 13.20 7.30 7.80
CA PRO A 59 14.40 6.54 7.48
C PRO A 59 15.64 7.41 7.28
N GLN A 60 15.49 8.73 7.09
CA GLN A 60 16.60 9.66 6.84
C GLN A 60 17.01 10.41 8.12
N SER A 61 16.05 10.78 8.97
CA SER A 61 16.30 11.63 10.14
C SER A 61 15.90 11.00 11.48
N GLY A 62 15.21 9.85 11.47
CA GLY A 62 14.70 9.20 12.67
C GLY A 62 15.82 8.69 13.57
N LEU A 63 16.02 9.33 14.73
CA LEU A 63 17.07 8.95 15.67
C LEU A 63 16.89 7.53 16.23
N LEU A 64 15.63 7.14 16.43
CA LEU A 64 15.21 5.87 17.03
C LEU A 64 14.82 4.82 15.97
N ASN A 65 14.86 5.19 14.69
CA ASN A 65 14.71 4.25 13.58
C ASN A 65 15.99 3.40 13.48
N LEU A 66 15.95 2.20 14.06
CA LEU A 66 17.09 1.27 14.02
C LEU A 66 17.34 0.75 12.61
N VAL A 67 16.30 0.62 11.78
CA VAL A 67 16.41 0.13 10.41
C VAL A 67 17.27 1.06 9.57
N ALA A 68 17.12 2.38 9.76
CA ALA A 68 17.96 3.40 9.12
C ALA A 68 19.45 3.31 9.47
N LYS A 69 19.81 2.58 10.53
CA LYS A 69 21.20 2.42 11.02
C LYS A 69 21.79 1.05 10.68
N LEU A 70 21.02 0.14 10.08
CA LEU A 70 21.51 -1.18 9.68
C LEU A 70 22.30 -1.09 8.37
N PRO A 71 23.24 -2.02 8.12
CA PRO A 71 23.89 -2.14 6.83
C PRO A 71 22.88 -2.38 5.69
N GLU A 72 23.20 -1.85 4.50
CA GLU A 72 22.41 -2.11 3.30
C GLU A 72 22.25 -3.63 3.06
N GLY A 73 21.04 -4.07 2.71
CA GLY A 73 20.72 -5.47 2.49
C GLY A 73 20.29 -6.26 3.74
N CYS A 74 20.41 -5.70 4.95
CA CYS A 74 19.82 -6.32 6.14
C CYS A 74 18.28 -6.27 6.15
N MET A 75 17.69 -5.24 5.53
CA MET A 75 16.25 -5.08 5.41
C MET A 75 15.89 -4.52 4.03
N THR A 76 14.88 -5.12 3.40
CA THR A 76 14.41 -4.78 2.04
C THR A 76 13.13 -3.96 2.03
N ASN A 77 12.55 -3.66 3.21
CA ASN A 77 11.19 -3.11 3.32
C ASN A 77 11.10 -1.67 3.84
N THR A 78 12.15 -0.86 3.64
CA THR A 78 12.15 0.55 4.08
C THR A 78 11.41 1.48 3.12
N THR A 79 11.13 1.02 1.90
CA THR A 79 10.40 1.83 0.92
C THR A 79 8.90 1.76 1.16
N PRO A 80 8.18 2.90 1.19
CA PRO A 80 6.73 2.94 1.30
C PRO A 80 6.06 2.06 0.25
N ARG A 81 5.12 1.22 0.70
CA ARG A 81 4.26 0.43 -0.17
C ARG A 81 2.91 1.14 -0.33
N THR A 82 2.40 1.15 -1.55
CA THR A 82 1.06 1.67 -1.84
C THR A 82 0.12 0.53 -2.16
N HIS A 83 -0.97 0.47 -1.39
CA HIS A 83 -2.06 -0.46 -1.62
C HIS A 83 -3.33 0.33 -1.94
N VAL A 84 -3.93 0.04 -3.08
CA VAL A 84 -5.26 0.52 -3.44
C VAL A 84 -6.19 -0.68 -3.40
N ALA A 85 -7.34 -0.54 -2.76
CA ALA A 85 -8.30 -1.61 -2.59
C ALA A 85 -9.71 -1.09 -2.88
N TYR A 86 -10.51 -1.91 -3.54
CA TYR A 86 -11.93 -1.64 -3.70
C TYR A 86 -12.61 -1.74 -2.34
N GLY A 87 -13.60 -0.89 -2.12
CA GLY A 87 -14.34 -0.84 -0.86
C GLY A 87 -15.82 -0.67 -1.12
N PHE A 88 -16.64 -1.13 -0.18
CA PHE A 88 -18.06 -0.85 -0.10
C PHE A 88 -18.35 -0.14 1.22
N ALA A 89 -19.34 0.74 1.22
CA ALA A 89 -19.75 1.47 2.41
C ALA A 89 -20.39 0.54 3.45
N ASP A 90 -21.13 -0.46 2.98
CA ASP A 90 -21.79 -1.46 3.82
C ASP A 90 -20.95 -2.73 3.89
N GLU A 91 -20.89 -3.34 5.08
CA GLU A 91 -20.33 -4.68 5.26
C GLU A 91 -21.28 -5.72 4.67
N LEU A 92 -20.80 -6.52 3.73
CA LEU A 92 -21.63 -7.48 3.00
C LEU A 92 -21.71 -8.85 3.70
N GLY A 93 -21.04 -9.03 4.84
CA GLY A 93 -21.23 -10.16 5.76
C GLY A 93 -20.70 -11.51 5.28
N ARG A 94 -19.82 -11.53 4.26
CA ARG A 94 -19.24 -12.77 3.69
C ARG A 94 -17.71 -12.80 3.71
N GLY A 95 -17.07 -11.93 4.48
CA GLY A 95 -15.61 -11.80 4.46
C GLY A 95 -15.13 -11.03 3.23
N ASP A 96 -15.74 -9.87 3.00
CA ASP A 96 -15.45 -8.89 1.96
C ASP A 96 -14.21 -8.04 2.21
N SER A 97 -13.45 -8.34 3.28
CA SER A 97 -12.16 -7.69 3.54
C SER A 97 -11.16 -7.99 2.44
N VAL A 98 -10.62 -6.94 1.84
CA VAL A 98 -9.57 -7.03 0.82
C VAL A 98 -8.21 -7.37 1.45
N ASP A 99 -7.99 -6.93 2.68
CA ASP A 99 -6.83 -7.30 3.48
C ASP A 99 -7.20 -8.41 4.46
N LYS A 100 -6.56 -9.57 4.28
CA LYS A 100 -6.74 -10.72 5.15
C LYS A 100 -5.86 -10.59 6.38
N LEU A 101 -6.24 -11.26 7.46
CA LEU A 101 -5.41 -11.35 8.65
C LEU A 101 -4.04 -11.94 8.31
N HIS A 102 -2.98 -11.20 8.64
CA HIS A 102 -1.58 -11.61 8.49
C HIS A 102 -0.75 -10.98 9.61
N PHE A 103 0.49 -11.44 9.75
CA PHE A 103 1.47 -10.85 10.65
C PHE A 103 2.46 -10.01 9.87
N GLU A 104 2.84 -8.87 10.44
CA GLU A 104 3.97 -8.08 9.97
C GLU A 104 5.22 -8.44 10.78
N VAL A 105 6.36 -8.55 10.09
CA VAL A 105 7.63 -9.00 10.70
C VAL A 105 8.37 -7.84 11.37
N PHE A 106 8.03 -6.61 11.00
CA PHE A 106 8.66 -5.39 11.48
C PHE A 106 7.59 -4.32 11.71
N ASP A 107 7.89 -3.38 12.60
CA ASP A 107 7.07 -2.20 12.78
C ASP A 107 7.18 -1.25 11.58
N MET A 108 6.14 -0.42 11.41
CA MET A 108 6.04 0.62 10.38
C MET A 108 6.90 1.85 10.71
#